data_AF-A0A8H2VEN4-F1
#
_entry.id   AF-A0A8H2VEN4-F1
#
_cell.length_a   1.000
_cell.length_b   1.000
_cell.length_c   1.000
_cell.angle_alpha   90.00
_cell.angle_beta   90.00
_cell.angle_gamma   90.00
#
_symmetry.space_group_name_H-M   'P 1'
#
loop_
_entity.id
_entity.type
_entity.pdbx_description
1 polymer ?
#
loop_
_entity_poly.entity_id
_entity_poly.type
_entity_poly.pdbx_seq_one_letter_code
_entity_poly.pdbx_strand_id
1 'polypeptide(L)'
;MNRVNESFQITYNNYKQSLEELQSKIIELGHDLEEHDVVIDTLSKTDDNRKCYRMVGGALVESNVVTTQPILVVKRDNLHETIGKLKAELVKTASAFEQWKKDNKIQVVKQ
;
A
#
# COMPACT_ATOMS: atom_id res chain seq x y z
N MET A 1 30.96 24.22 13.60
CA MET A 1 30.43 23.28 12.58
C MET A 1 28.93 23.45 12.50
N ASN A 2 28.37 23.49 11.28
CA ASN A 2 27.10 24.14 10.95
C ASN A 2 25.88 23.23 11.29
N ARG A 3 25.38 23.28 12.53
CA ARG A 3 24.22 22.51 13.03
C ARG A 3 22.98 22.56 12.12
N VAL A 4 22.78 23.67 11.41
CA VAL A 4 21.67 23.87 10.47
C VAL A 4 21.78 22.93 9.26
N ASN A 5 22.99 22.74 8.72
CA ASN A 5 23.21 21.86 7.58
C ASN A 5 22.97 20.38 7.94
N GLU A 6 23.37 19.98 9.16
CA GLU A 6 23.11 18.64 9.69
C GLU A 6 21.60 18.38 9.82
N SER A 7 20.84 19.36 10.32
CA SER A 7 19.37 19.28 10.42
C SER A 7 18.69 19.17 9.06
N PHE A 8 19.17 19.90 8.05
CA PHE A 8 18.66 19.78 6.69
C PHE A 8 18.96 18.43 6.06
N GLN A 9 20.14 17.86 6.28
CA GLN A 9 20.47 16.53 5.79
C GLN A 9 19.55 15.46 6.41
N ILE A 10 19.29 15.54 7.71
CA ILE A 10 18.37 14.62 8.41
C ILE A 10 16.96 14.75 7.82
N THR A 11 16.46 15.98 7.68
CA THR A 11 15.12 16.23 7.14
C THR A 11 14.98 15.71 5.70
N TYR A 12 16.00 15.93 4.86
CA TYR A 12 16.04 15.40 3.50
C TYR A 12 15.98 13.86 3.48
N ASN A 13 16.79 13.21 4.31
CA ASN A 13 16.82 11.75 4.42
C ASN A 13 15.47 11.19 4.90
N ASN A 14 14.83 11.86 5.88
CA ASN A 14 13.50 11.47 6.36
C ASN A 14 12.46 11.54 5.24
N TYR A 15 12.42 12.62 4.46
CA TYR A 15 11.52 12.71 3.31
C TYR A 15 11.76 11.59 2.29
N LYS A 16 13.03 11.28 2.00
CA LYS A 16 13.38 10.18 1.08
C LYS A 16 12.91 8.83 1.61
N GLN A 17 13.20 8.54 2.87
CA GLN A 17 12.78 7.30 3.51
C GLN A 17 11.26 7.17 3.51
N SER A 18 10.51 8.21 3.90
CA SER A 18 9.04 8.15 3.89
C SER A 18 8.46 7.94 2.48
N LEU A 19 9.05 8.54 1.44
CA LEU A 19 8.62 8.32 0.06
C LEU A 19 8.87 6.88 -0.40
N GLU A 20 10.03 6.32 -0.05
CA GLU A 20 10.40 4.93 -0.38
C GLU A 20 9.50 3.93 0.36
N GLU A 21 9.23 4.16 1.64
CA GLU A 21 8.31 3.35 2.45
C GLU A 21 6.89 3.36 1.89
N LEU A 22 6.35 4.55 1.58
CA LEU A 22 5.02 4.68 0.96
C LEU A 22 4.96 3.95 -0.39
N GLN A 23 5.99 4.11 -1.22
CA GLN A 23 6.03 3.48 -2.54
C GLN A 23 6.14 1.96 -2.43
N SER A 24 6.99 1.45 -1.54
CA SER A 24 7.09 0.01 -1.26
C SER A 24 5.77 -0.56 -0.80
N LYS A 25 5.07 0.13 0.12
CA LYS A 25 3.77 -0.36 0.63
C LYS A 25 2.67 -0.33 -0.42
N ILE A 26 2.66 0.67 -1.30
CA ILE A 26 1.72 0.72 -2.44
C ILE A 26 1.92 -0.47 -3.38
N ILE A 27 3.17 -0.84 -3.66
CA ILE A 27 3.48 -1.98 -4.53
C ILE A 27 3.06 -3.30 -3.87
N GLU A 28 3.41 -3.49 -2.60
CA GLU A 28 3.03 -4.67 -1.81
C GLU A 28 1.50 -4.89 -1.82
N LEU A 29 0.73 -3.87 -1.40
CA LEU A 29 -0.73 -3.96 -1.39
C LEU A 29 -1.32 -4.05 -2.80
N GLY A 30 -0.64 -3.50 -3.81
CA GLY A 30 -1.04 -3.63 -5.21
C GLY A 30 -1.01 -5.08 -5.68
N HIS A 31 0.01 -5.84 -5.29
CA HIS A 31 0.08 -7.28 -5.58
C HIS A 31 -1.03 -8.05 -4.83
N ASP A 32 -1.26 -7.76 -3.55
CA ASP A 32 -2.36 -8.38 -2.80
C ASP A 32 -3.72 -8.12 -3.47
N LEU A 33 -3.94 -6.91 -3.98
CA LEU A 33 -5.17 -6.54 -4.70
C LEU A 33 -5.33 -7.37 -5.98
N GLU A 34 -4.28 -7.48 -6.79
CA GLU A 34 -4.28 -8.28 -8.03
C GLU A 34 -4.55 -9.77 -7.75
N GLU A 35 -3.94 -10.33 -6.71
CA GLU A 35 -4.20 -11.70 -6.28
C GLU A 35 -5.66 -11.89 -5.86
N HIS A 36 -6.21 -10.94 -5.10
CA HIS A 36 -7.63 -10.96 -4.72
C HIS A 36 -8.56 -10.95 -5.94
N ASP A 37 -8.25 -10.14 -6.97
CA ASP A 37 -9.04 -10.09 -8.20
C ASP A 37 -9.05 -11.43 -8.94
N VAL A 38 -7.88 -12.08 -9.05
CA VAL A 38 -7.76 -13.41 -9.68
C VAL A 38 -8.58 -14.46 -8.93
N VAL A 39 -8.54 -14.45 -7.60
CA VAL A 39 -9.32 -15.40 -6.77
C VAL A 39 -10.82 -15.15 -6.93
N ILE A 40 -11.26 -13.89 -6.92
CA ILE A 40 -12.68 -13.54 -7.07
C ILE A 40 -13.20 -13.94 -8.47
N ASP A 41 -12.43 -13.67 -9.53
CA ASP A 41 -12.78 -14.08 -10.90
C ASP A 41 -12.89 -15.61 -11.02
N THR A 42 -11.95 -16.34 -10.41
CA THR A 42 -12.00 -17.81 -10.38
C THR A 42 -13.23 -18.34 -9.66
N LEU A 43 -13.56 -17.76 -8.50
CA LEU A 43 -14.73 -18.15 -7.72
C LEU A 43 -16.04 -17.82 -8.44
N SER A 44 -16.09 -16.73 -9.21
CA SER A 44 -17.29 -16.34 -9.98
C SER A 44 -17.68 -17.34 -11.06
N LYS A 45 -16.73 -18.19 -11.48
CA LYS A 45 -16.92 -19.26 -12.48
C LYS A 45 -17.10 -20.64 -11.84
N THR A 46 -17.09 -20.70 -10.51
CA THR A 46 -17.21 -21.94 -9.73
C THR A 46 -18.64 -22.12 -9.25
N ASP A 47 -19.07 -23.38 -9.07
CA ASP A 47 -20.39 -23.69 -8.49
C ASP A 47 -20.59 -23.05 -7.11
N ASP A 48 -21.73 -22.39 -6.93
CA ASP A 48 -22.10 -21.66 -5.71
C ASP A 48 -22.08 -22.53 -4.43
N ASN A 49 -22.41 -23.80 -4.55
CA ASN A 49 -22.44 -24.75 -3.45
C ASN A 49 -21.10 -25.47 -3.24
N ARG A 50 -20.08 -25.17 -4.06
CA ARG A 50 -18.74 -25.71 -3.86
C ARG A 50 -18.20 -25.30 -2.50
N LYS A 51 -17.68 -26.29 -1.76
CA LYS A 51 -17.06 -26.06 -0.45
C LYS A 51 -15.81 -25.19 -0.58
N CYS A 52 -15.68 -24.23 0.31
CA CYS A 52 -14.50 -23.38 0.49
C CYS A 52 -13.94 -23.59 1.90
N TYR A 53 -12.61 -23.55 2.02
CA TYR A 53 -11.93 -23.68 3.30
C TYR A 53 -11.06 -22.46 3.54
N ARG A 54 -11.26 -21.79 4.68
CA ARG A 54 -10.49 -20.61 5.08
C ARG A 54 -9.66 -20.91 6.31
N MET A 55 -8.37 -20.56 6.28
CA MET A 55 -7.48 -20.70 7.42
C MET A 55 -7.71 -19.55 8.42
N VAL A 56 -7.96 -19.87 9.69
CA VAL A 56 -8.15 -18.92 10.80
C VAL A 56 -7.43 -19.46 12.03
N GLY A 57 -6.38 -18.77 12.49
CA GLY A 57 -5.65 -19.16 13.70
C GLY A 57 -5.10 -20.59 13.68
N GLY A 58 -4.79 -21.13 12.49
CA GLY A 58 -4.31 -22.51 12.30
C GLY A 58 -5.41 -23.56 12.11
N ALA A 59 -6.70 -23.20 12.17
CA ALA A 59 -7.81 -24.09 11.86
C ALA A 59 -8.40 -23.79 10.46
N LEU A 60 -8.84 -24.81 9.73
CA LEU A 60 -9.62 -24.65 8.50
C LEU A 60 -11.10 -24.56 8.85
N VAL A 61 -11.72 -23.44 8.49
CA VAL A 61 -13.16 -23.20 8.64
C VAL A 61 -13.82 -23.52 7.30
N GLU A 62 -14.76 -24.46 7.31
CA GLU A 62 -15.57 -24.82 6.12
C GLU A 62 -16.64 -23.74 5.86
N SER A 63 -16.86 -23.45 4.58
CA SER A 63 -17.83 -22.50 4.04
C SER A 63 -18.16 -22.89 2.59
N ASN A 64 -18.81 -22.02 1.82
CA ASN A 64 -19.06 -22.21 0.39
C ASN A 64 -18.76 -20.94 -0.42
N VAL A 65 -18.86 -21.03 -1.74
CA VAL A 65 -18.59 -19.89 -2.64
C VAL A 65 -19.51 -18.71 -2.33
N VAL A 66 -20.81 -18.95 -2.16
CA VAL A 66 -21.81 -17.89 -1.87
C VAL A 66 -21.47 -17.08 -0.63
N THR A 67 -20.96 -17.73 0.42
CA THR A 67 -20.60 -17.04 1.67
C THR A 67 -19.20 -16.46 1.63
N THR A 68 -18.28 -17.05 0.87
CA THR A 68 -16.87 -16.65 0.81
C THR A 68 -16.63 -15.47 -0.12
N GLN A 69 -17.28 -15.46 -1.29
CA GLN A 69 -17.05 -14.47 -2.33
C GLN A 69 -17.33 -13.02 -1.86
N PRO A 70 -18.46 -12.72 -1.18
CA PRO A 70 -18.72 -11.37 -0.67
C PRO A 70 -17.64 -10.88 0.32
N ILE A 71 -17.10 -11.79 1.14
CA ILE A 71 -16.03 -11.46 2.10
C ILE A 71 -14.76 -11.06 1.34
N LEU A 72 -14.41 -11.77 0.27
CA LEU A 72 -13.25 -11.46 -0.55
C LEU A 72 -13.42 -10.14 -1.30
N VAL A 73 -14.62 -9.85 -1.81
CA VAL A 73 -14.94 -8.58 -2.48
C VAL A 73 -14.77 -7.40 -1.52
N VAL A 74 -15.33 -7.48 -0.31
CA VAL A 74 -15.16 -6.42 0.71
C VAL A 74 -13.69 -6.22 1.06
N LYS A 75 -12.90 -7.30 1.20
CA LYS A 75 -11.46 -7.20 1.46
C LYS A 75 -10.71 -6.52 0.32
N ARG A 76 -11.00 -6.89 -0.92
CA ARG A 76 -10.44 -6.25 -2.13
C ARG A 76 -10.76 -4.75 -2.15
N ASP A 77 -12.01 -4.37 -1.88
CA ASP A 77 -12.42 -2.96 -1.90
C ASP A 77 -11.69 -2.14 -0.83
N ASN A 78 -11.52 -2.70 0.36
CA ASN A 78 -10.73 -2.08 1.43
C ASN A 78 -9.24 -1.92 1.03
N LEU A 79 -8.66 -2.91 0.34
CA LEU A 79 -7.29 -2.81 -0.20
C LEU A 79 -7.21 -1.68 -1.23
N HIS A 80 -8.16 -1.63 -2.17
CA HIS A 80 -8.23 -0.59 -3.19
C HIS A 80 -8.31 0.82 -2.57
N GLU A 81 -9.20 1.02 -1.59
CA GLU A 81 -9.34 2.30 -0.89
C GLU A 81 -8.04 2.67 -0.14
N THR A 82 -7.42 1.70 0.53
CA THR A 82 -6.17 1.92 1.28
C THR A 82 -5.03 2.32 0.35
N ILE A 83 -4.88 1.65 -0.79
CA ILE A 83 -3.90 2.01 -1.82
C ILE A 83 -4.17 3.43 -2.34
N GLY A 84 -5.43 3.80 -2.56
CA GLY A 84 -5.82 5.16 -2.94
C GLY A 84 -5.35 6.21 -1.93
N LYS A 85 -5.55 5.94 -0.63
CA LYS A 85 -5.09 6.82 0.46
C LYS A 85 -3.57 6.94 0.48
N LEU A 86 -2.84 5.84 0.36
CA LEU A 86 -1.37 5.84 0.33
C LEU A 86 -0.82 6.60 -0.88
N LYS A 87 -1.44 6.45 -2.06
CA LYS A 87 -1.07 7.22 -3.26
C LYS A 87 -1.28 8.73 -3.06
N ALA A 88 -2.39 9.13 -2.44
CA ALA A 88 -2.65 10.53 -2.13
C ALA A 88 -1.61 11.08 -1.12
N GLU A 89 -1.24 10.29 -0.12
CA GLU A 89 -0.20 10.63 0.86
C GLU A 89 1.18 10.74 0.21
N LEU A 90 1.54 9.83 -0.70
CA LEU A 90 2.79 9.89 -1.48
C LEU A 90 2.90 11.20 -2.26
N VAL A 91 1.84 11.59 -2.99
CA VAL A 91 1.82 12.85 -3.76
C VAL A 91 1.92 14.07 -2.85
N LYS A 92 1.21 14.05 -1.70
CA LYS A 92 1.26 15.11 -0.70
C LYS A 92 2.68 15.27 -0.13
N THR A 93 3.30 14.16 0.27
CA THR A 93 4.66 14.13 0.82
C THR A 93 5.69 14.57 -0.21
N ALA A 94 5.57 14.11 -1.47
CA ALA A 94 6.45 14.54 -2.55
C ALA A 94 6.35 16.05 -2.81
N SER A 95 5.13 16.59 -2.83
CA SER A 95 4.89 18.03 -2.99
C SER A 95 5.48 18.84 -1.84
N ALA A 96 5.28 18.38 -0.60
CA ALA A 96 5.86 19.00 0.59
C ALA A 96 7.40 18.97 0.56
N PHE A 97 7.98 17.86 0.11
CA PHE A 97 9.42 17.73 -0.04
C PHE A 97 9.99 18.70 -1.07
N GLU A 98 9.35 18.83 -2.25
CA GLU A 98 9.75 19.81 -3.26
C GLU A 98 9.63 21.25 -2.76
N GLN A 99 8.55 21.58 -2.04
CA GLN A 99 8.36 22.89 -1.44
C GLN A 99 9.44 23.19 -0.39
N TRP A 100 9.71 22.25 0.51
CA TRP A 100 10.73 22.38 1.54
C TRP A 100 12.13 22.60 0.94
N LYS A 101 12.48 21.89 -0.15
CA LYS A 101 13.75 22.10 -0.86
C LYS A 101 13.86 23.51 -1.44
N LYS A 102 12.78 24.04 -2.03
CA LYS A 102 12.74 25.40 -2.60
C LYS A 102 12.90 26.46 -1.51
N ASP A 103 12.13 26.34 -0.43
CA ASP A 103 12.11 27.32 0.67
C ASP A 103 13.48 27.43 1.36
N ASN A 104 14.17 26.30 1.49
CA ASN A 104 15.49 26.23 2.14
C ASN A 104 16.67 26.28 1.15
N LYS A 105 16.41 26.51 -0.15
CA LYS A 105 17.42 26.56 -1.23
C LYS A 105 18.36 25.34 -1.22
N ILE A 106 17.80 24.16 -0.93
CA ILE A 106 18.56 22.91 -0.86
C ILE A 106 19.06 22.55 -2.26
N GLN A 107 20.37 22.41 -2.40
CA GLN A 107 21.01 21.91 -3.61
C GLN A 107 21.52 20.49 -3.37
N VAL A 108 21.04 19.56 -4.18
CA VAL A 108 21.52 18.17 -4.13
C VAL A 108 22.77 18.08 -4.99
N VAL A 109 23.93 17.95 -4.35
CA VAL A 109 25.19 17.64 -5.05
C VAL A 109 25.25 16.13 -5.22
N LYS A 110 25.22 15.63 -6.46
CA LYS A 110 25.58 14.24 -6.74
C LYS A 110 27.09 14.11 -6.53
N GLN A 111 27.51 13.27 -5.59
CA GLN A 111 28.86 12.72 -5.57
C GLN A 111 28.99 11.65 -6.65
#